data_AF-A0A3D1JAL7-F1
#
_entry.id   AF-A0A3D1JAL7-F1
#
_cell.length_a   1.000
_cell.length_b   1.000
_cell.length_c   1.000
_cell.angle_alpha   90.00
_cell.angle_beta   90.00
_cell.angle_gamma   90.00
#
_symmetry.space_group_name_H-M   'P 1'
#
loop_
_entity.id
_entity.type
_entity.pdbx_description
1 polymer ?
#
loop_
_entity_poly.entity_id
_entity_poly.type
_entity_poly.pdbx_seq_one_letter_code
_entity_poly.pdbx_strand_id
1 'polypeptide(L)'
;MIQPNQFNVIKEQIVQLVRTYQSVNDPQTVRTIEEMTKDVVNSQFDSEDSQALLIVNEMFQRGLSIKKAEAHLSDLKNFVEPFKAPSVKQTEKLFRKVKKLKIPDFEQFDLKETTYLAWDDIGSQSKFMIAAGDDGYTAVHGHMSTEVKKGICPICQHEGNVSMFLSLTKSSG
;
A
#
# COMPACT_ATOMS: atom_id res chain seq x y z
N MET A 1 -5.18 -8.93 -13.91
CA MET A 1 -5.69 -8.42 -12.61
C MET A 1 -4.49 -7.82 -11.91
N ILE A 2 -4.65 -6.67 -11.25
CA ILE A 2 -3.54 -6.01 -10.57
C ILE A 2 -3.50 -6.37 -9.07
N GLN A 3 -2.31 -6.32 -8.48
CA GLN A 3 -2.07 -6.54 -7.06
C GLN A 3 -2.23 -5.23 -6.26
N PRO A 4 -2.43 -5.28 -4.93
CA PRO A 4 -2.64 -4.08 -4.12
C PRO A 4 -1.48 -3.08 -4.19
N ASN A 5 -0.23 -3.57 -4.28
CA ASN A 5 0.94 -2.70 -4.46
C ASN A 5 0.93 -1.95 -5.79
N GLN A 6 0.60 -2.64 -6.90
CA GLN A 6 0.45 -2.04 -8.22
C GLN A 6 -0.65 -0.97 -8.22
N PHE A 7 -1.80 -1.27 -7.61
CA PHE A 7 -2.88 -0.30 -7.43
C PHE A 7 -2.43 0.94 -6.64
N ASN A 8 -1.73 0.74 -5.52
CA ASN A 8 -1.24 1.84 -4.69
C ASN A 8 -0.24 2.74 -5.44
N VAL A 9 0.64 2.15 -6.26
CA VAL A 9 1.54 2.89 -7.14
C VAL A 9 0.74 3.71 -8.16
N ILE A 10 -0.24 3.11 -8.84
CA ILE A 10 -1.10 3.82 -9.80
C ILE A 10 -1.84 4.98 -9.13
N LYS A 11 -2.44 4.74 -7.97
CA LYS A 11 -3.14 5.74 -7.16
C LYS A 11 -2.24 6.93 -6.83
N GLU A 12 -1.03 6.67 -6.35
CA GLU A 12 -0.06 7.73 -6.03
C GLU A 12 0.32 8.54 -7.27
N GLN A 13 0.65 7.87 -8.36
CA GLN A 13 1.04 8.48 -9.63
C GLN A 13 -0.06 9.36 -10.21
N ILE A 14 -1.31 8.89 -10.23
CA ILE A 14 -2.46 9.66 -10.72
C ILE A 14 -2.75 10.87 -9.84
N VAL A 15 -2.76 10.71 -8.51
CA VAL A 15 -3.00 11.83 -7.59
C VAL A 15 -1.92 12.91 -7.77
N GLN A 16 -0.66 12.51 -7.95
CA GLN A 16 0.44 13.43 -8.20
C GLN A 16 0.32 14.14 -9.56
N LEU A 17 -0.08 13.42 -10.61
CA LEU A 17 -0.34 13.99 -11.93
C LEU A 17 -1.46 15.02 -11.89
N VAL A 18 -2.57 14.71 -11.23
CA VAL A 18 -3.69 15.65 -11.09
C VAL A 18 -3.29 16.92 -10.33
N ARG A 19 -2.48 16.80 -9.28
CA ARG A 19 -1.91 17.98 -8.58
C ARG A 19 -1.04 18.79 -9.52
N THR A 20 -0.21 18.12 -10.32
CA THR A 20 0.66 18.76 -11.31
C THR A 20 -0.16 19.56 -12.34
N TYR A 21 -1.26 19.00 -12.86
CA TYR A 21 -2.16 19.72 -13.77
C TYR A 21 -2.72 21.01 -13.18
N GLN A 22 -2.88 21.08 -11.85
CA GLN A 22 -3.43 22.23 -11.13
C GLN A 22 -2.37 23.26 -10.72
N SER A 23 -1.15 22.82 -10.43
CA SER A 23 -0.09 23.69 -9.89
C SER A 23 0.95 24.14 -10.91
N VAL A 24 1.07 23.46 -12.06
CA VAL A 24 2.10 23.72 -13.07
C VAL A 24 1.50 24.33 -14.33
N ASN A 25 1.98 25.52 -14.68
CA ASN A 25 1.51 26.26 -15.87
C ASN A 25 2.26 25.86 -17.15
N ASP A 26 3.55 25.50 -17.05
CA ASP A 26 4.39 25.18 -18.20
C ASP A 26 3.90 23.91 -18.92
N PRO A 27 3.43 24.00 -20.18
CA PRO A 27 2.86 22.86 -20.88
C PRO A 27 3.88 21.75 -21.16
N GLN A 28 5.15 22.10 -21.37
CA GLN A 28 6.20 21.12 -21.68
C GLN A 28 6.51 20.27 -20.45
N THR A 29 6.66 20.91 -19.28
CA THR A 29 6.84 20.22 -17.99
C THR A 29 5.68 19.30 -17.68
N VAL A 30 4.44 19.78 -17.85
CA VAL A 30 3.24 18.95 -17.65
C VAL A 30 3.25 17.72 -18.55
N ARG A 31 3.59 17.89 -19.83
CA ARG A 31 3.67 16.80 -20.80
C ARG A 31 4.72 15.77 -20.41
N THR A 32 5.92 16.22 -20.01
CA THR A 32 6.99 15.31 -19.56
C THR A 32 6.57 14.50 -18.33
N ILE A 33 5.96 15.15 -17.34
CA ILE A 33 5.45 14.44 -16.15
C ILE A 33 4.37 13.44 -16.55
N GLU A 34 3.44 13.81 -17.43
CA GLU A 34 2.40 12.92 -17.92
C GLU A 34 2.97 11.69 -18.65
N GLU A 35 3.96 11.87 -19.53
CA GLU A 35 4.65 10.78 -20.23
C GLU A 35 5.36 9.85 -19.23
N MET A 36 6.07 10.40 -18.24
CA MET A 36 6.70 9.61 -17.18
C MET A 36 5.68 8.85 -16.32
N THR A 37 4.56 9.49 -15.98
CA THR A 37 3.46 8.85 -15.24
C THR A 37 2.87 7.71 -16.05
N LYS A 38 2.67 7.88 -17.36
CA LYS A 38 2.20 6.82 -18.26
C LYS A 38 3.15 5.63 -18.26
N ASP A 39 4.46 5.85 -18.35
CA ASP A 39 5.45 4.78 -18.33
C ASP A 39 5.40 3.97 -17.03
N VAL A 40 5.38 4.66 -15.88
CA VAL A 40 5.30 3.99 -14.56
C VAL A 40 3.99 3.22 -14.44
N VAL A 41 2.87 3.83 -14.80
CA VAL A 41 1.55 3.22 -14.69
C VAL A 41 1.41 2.01 -15.63
N ASN A 42 1.85 2.11 -16.88
CA ASN A 42 1.83 1.01 -17.85
C ASN A 42 2.71 -0.16 -17.39
N SER A 43 3.83 0.11 -16.72
CA SER A 43 4.68 -0.96 -16.16
C SER A 43 4.03 -1.75 -15.00
N GLN A 44 2.90 -1.29 -14.46
CA GLN A 44 2.14 -2.00 -13.43
C GLN A 44 1.16 -3.03 -14.01
N PHE A 45 0.98 -3.08 -15.32
CA PHE A 45 0.04 -3.97 -15.98
C PHE A 45 0.76 -5.01 -16.84
N ASP A 46 0.23 -6.23 -16.83
CA ASP A 46 0.58 -7.25 -17.82
C ASP A 46 -0.26 -7.05 -19.10
N SER A 47 0.21 -7.57 -20.24
CA SER A 47 -0.38 -7.30 -21.57
C SER A 47 -1.84 -7.78 -21.75
N GLU A 48 -2.42 -8.48 -20.77
CA GLU A 48 -3.79 -9.03 -20.81
C GLU A 48 -4.83 -8.13 -20.11
N ASP A 49 -4.44 -7.06 -19.40
CA ASP A 49 -5.33 -6.24 -18.56
C ASP A 49 -6.06 -5.10 -19.31
N SER A 50 -6.68 -5.45 -20.43
CA SER A 50 -7.31 -4.48 -21.35
C SER A 50 -8.33 -3.52 -20.69
N GLN A 51 -9.17 -3.99 -19.76
CA GLN A 51 -10.21 -3.16 -19.15
C GLN A 51 -9.69 -2.21 -18.07
N ALA A 52 -8.77 -2.68 -17.21
CA ALA A 52 -8.17 -1.85 -16.18
C ALA A 52 -7.33 -0.71 -16.80
N LEU A 53 -6.61 -1.01 -17.89
CA LEU A 53 -5.88 -0.02 -18.68
C LEU A 53 -6.81 1.04 -19.28
N LEU A 54 -8.01 0.68 -19.75
CA LEU A 54 -8.97 1.65 -20.29
C LEU A 54 -9.40 2.67 -19.23
N ILE A 55 -9.75 2.22 -18.03
CA ILE A 55 -10.10 3.12 -16.90
C ILE A 55 -8.94 4.04 -16.58
N VAL A 56 -7.73 3.49 -16.55
CA VAL A 56 -6.52 4.27 -16.28
C VAL A 56 -6.26 5.32 -17.36
N ASN A 57 -6.46 4.98 -18.63
CA ASN A 57 -6.28 5.90 -19.74
C ASN A 57 -7.25 7.09 -19.69
N GLU A 58 -8.46 6.90 -19.16
CA GLU A 58 -9.42 8.00 -18.95
C GLU A 58 -8.93 9.04 -17.93
N MET A 59 -7.99 8.67 -17.05
CA MET A 59 -7.45 9.58 -16.04
C MET A 59 -6.37 10.54 -16.57
N PHE A 60 -5.82 10.29 -17.77
CA PHE A 60 -4.81 11.17 -18.38
C PHE A 60 -5.46 12.34 -19.12
N GLN A 61 -6.12 13.20 -18.35
CA GLN A 61 -6.81 14.39 -18.86
C GLN A 61 -6.45 15.60 -18.01
N ARG A 62 -5.93 16.66 -18.66
CA ARG A 62 -5.51 17.88 -17.96
C ARG A 62 -6.60 18.55 -17.10
N GLY A 63 -7.87 18.35 -17.46
CA GLY A 63 -9.04 18.86 -16.72
C GLY A 63 -9.54 17.94 -15.59
N LEU A 64 -8.84 16.84 -15.29
CA LEU A 64 -9.27 15.90 -14.27
C LEU A 64 -9.14 16.53 -12.87
N SER A 65 -10.24 16.50 -12.11
CA SER A 65 -10.25 16.89 -10.71
C SER A 65 -9.90 15.71 -9.80
N ILE A 66 -9.35 15.95 -8.61
CA ILE A 66 -9.06 14.91 -7.61
C ILE A 66 -10.29 14.03 -7.33
N LYS A 67 -11.46 14.64 -7.14
CA LYS A 67 -12.72 13.91 -6.90
C LYS A 67 -13.09 12.94 -8.03
N LYS A 68 -12.84 13.33 -9.28
CA LYS A 68 -13.09 12.45 -10.44
C LYS A 68 -12.03 11.35 -10.51
N ALA A 69 -10.77 11.67 -10.25
CA ALA A 69 -9.71 10.68 -10.17
C ALA A 69 -10.02 9.61 -9.11
N GLU A 70 -10.49 10.01 -7.92
CA GLU A 70 -10.93 9.08 -6.87
C GLU A 70 -12.08 8.16 -7.31
N ALA A 71 -13.03 8.68 -8.12
CA ALA A 71 -14.09 7.85 -8.69
C ALA A 71 -13.53 6.79 -9.64
N HIS A 72 -12.67 7.18 -10.58
CA HIS A 72 -12.01 6.22 -11.49
C HIS A 72 -11.13 5.21 -10.73
N LEU A 73 -10.43 5.64 -9.68
CA LEU A 73 -9.64 4.74 -8.83
C LEU A 73 -10.53 3.75 -8.06
N SER A 74 -11.73 4.17 -7.64
CA SER A 74 -12.74 3.28 -7.05
C SER A 74 -13.21 2.23 -8.07
N ASP A 75 -13.38 2.60 -9.34
CA ASP A 75 -13.74 1.65 -10.40
C ASP A 75 -12.58 0.69 -10.70
N LEU A 76 -11.35 1.21 -10.76
CA LEU A 76 -10.12 0.43 -10.96
C LEU A 76 -9.93 -0.60 -9.83
N LYS A 77 -10.35 -0.28 -8.61
CA LYS A 77 -10.30 -1.18 -7.45
C LYS A 77 -11.05 -2.50 -7.68
N ASN A 78 -12.02 -2.55 -8.59
CA ASN A 78 -12.70 -3.79 -8.94
C ASN A 78 -11.78 -4.80 -9.62
N PHE A 79 -10.69 -4.35 -10.23
CA PHE A 79 -9.68 -5.16 -10.91
C PHE A 79 -8.49 -5.55 -10.03
N VAL A 80 -8.56 -5.23 -8.73
CA VAL A 80 -7.52 -5.56 -7.76
C VAL A 80 -7.80 -6.93 -7.13
N GLU A 81 -6.83 -7.84 -7.22
CA GLU A 81 -6.82 -9.07 -6.44
C GLU A 81 -6.53 -8.71 -4.97
N PRO A 82 -7.44 -8.98 -4.02
CA PRO A 82 -7.24 -8.61 -2.63
C PRO A 82 -6.10 -9.42 -2.01
N PHE A 83 -5.40 -8.80 -1.06
CA PHE A 83 -4.43 -9.48 -0.22
C PHE A 83 -5.06 -10.72 0.44
N LYS A 84 -4.44 -11.87 0.23
CA LYS A 84 -4.86 -13.12 0.85
C LYS A 84 -4.44 -13.08 2.31
N ALA A 85 -5.38 -12.82 3.22
CA ALA A 85 -5.11 -12.82 4.64
C ALA A 85 -4.91 -14.26 5.17
N PRO A 86 -3.96 -14.50 6.09
CA PRO A 86 -3.84 -15.79 6.75
C PRO A 86 -5.05 -16.05 7.65
N SER A 87 -5.47 -17.31 7.74
CA SER A 87 -6.45 -17.74 8.75
C SER A 87 -5.91 -17.50 10.17
N VAL A 88 -6.81 -17.44 11.15
CA VAL A 88 -6.46 -17.33 12.58
C VAL A 88 -5.41 -18.37 12.98
N LYS A 89 -5.58 -19.63 12.59
CA LYS A 89 -4.63 -20.72 12.88
C LYS A 89 -3.26 -20.51 12.22
N GLN A 90 -3.21 -19.96 11.01
CA GLN A 90 -1.95 -19.62 10.34
C GLN A 90 -1.26 -18.46 11.06
N THR A 91 -2.01 -17.45 11.49
CA THR A 91 -1.49 -16.31 12.26
C THR A 91 -0.92 -16.74 13.61
N GLU A 92 -1.63 -17.60 14.35
CA GLU A 92 -1.10 -18.21 15.58
C GLU A 92 0.19 -19.01 15.31
N LYS A 93 0.25 -19.71 14.17
CA LYS A 93 1.45 -20.44 13.74
C LYS A 93 2.63 -19.49 13.44
N LEU A 94 2.39 -18.35 12.81
CA LEU A 94 3.41 -17.34 12.51
C LEU A 94 3.99 -16.72 13.80
N PHE A 95 3.17 -16.57 14.83
CA PHE A 95 3.54 -15.96 16.10
C PHE A 95 3.52 -16.94 17.30
N ARG A 96 3.89 -18.21 17.09
CA ARG A 96 3.83 -19.30 18.10
C ARG A 96 4.44 -18.98 19.47
N LYS A 97 5.38 -18.05 19.54
CA LYS A 97 6.07 -17.65 20.78
C LYS A 97 5.36 -16.53 21.55
N VAL A 98 4.40 -15.88 20.93
CA VAL A 98 3.65 -14.77 21.52
C VAL A 98 2.51 -15.35 22.33
N LYS A 99 2.56 -15.15 23.65
CA LYS A 99 1.47 -15.56 24.53
C LYS A 99 0.30 -14.57 24.39
N LYS A 100 -0.93 -15.08 24.36
CA LYS A 100 -2.17 -14.27 24.31
C LYS A 100 -2.20 -13.28 23.12
N LEU A 101 -1.78 -13.74 21.94
CA LEU A 101 -1.83 -12.95 20.71
C LEU A 101 -3.27 -12.49 20.42
N LYS A 102 -3.47 -11.18 20.31
CA LYS A 102 -4.73 -10.60 19.84
C LYS A 102 -4.67 -10.50 18.33
N ILE A 103 -5.47 -11.30 17.64
CA ILE A 103 -5.58 -11.28 16.17
C ILE A 103 -6.81 -10.44 15.83
N PRO A 104 -6.67 -9.35 15.05
CA PRO A 104 -7.83 -8.58 14.60
C PRO A 104 -8.61 -9.36 13.55
N ASP A 105 -9.86 -8.95 13.34
CA ASP A 105 -10.67 -9.45 12.24
C ASP A 105 -10.17 -8.85 10.92
N PHE A 106 -9.44 -9.65 10.13
CA PHE A 106 -8.89 -9.20 8.85
C PHE A 106 -9.96 -8.92 7.79
N GLU A 107 -11.20 -9.40 7.97
CA GLU A 107 -12.29 -9.11 7.03
C GLU A 107 -12.71 -7.63 7.06
N GLN A 108 -12.38 -6.91 8.15
CA GLN A 108 -12.65 -5.48 8.28
C GLN A 108 -11.60 -4.60 7.58
N PHE A 109 -10.51 -5.20 7.10
CA PHE A 109 -9.45 -4.49 6.40
C PHE A 109 -9.80 -4.31 4.94
N ASP A 110 -9.34 -3.21 4.37
CA ASP A 110 -9.39 -2.99 2.93
C ASP A 110 -8.29 -3.78 2.22
N LEU A 111 -8.53 -5.08 2.01
CA LEU A 111 -7.54 -6.00 1.48
C LEU A 111 -7.11 -5.67 0.05
N LYS A 112 -7.87 -4.83 -0.67
CA LYS A 112 -7.51 -4.38 -2.03
C LYS A 112 -6.51 -3.23 -2.05
N GLU A 113 -6.29 -2.55 -0.92
CA GLU A 113 -5.22 -1.55 -0.77
C GLU A 113 -4.11 -2.01 0.19
N THR A 114 -4.25 -3.22 0.74
CA THR A 114 -3.32 -3.77 1.73
C THR A 114 -2.19 -4.53 1.05
N THR A 115 -0.94 -4.08 1.19
CA THR A 115 0.25 -4.84 0.72
C THR A 115 0.82 -5.76 1.82
N TYR A 116 0.59 -5.43 3.08
CA TYR A 116 0.93 -6.24 4.25
C TYR A 116 -0.02 -5.91 5.39
N LEU A 117 -0.32 -6.89 6.23
CA LEU A 117 -1.14 -6.70 7.42
C LEU A 117 -0.27 -6.18 8.56
N ALA A 118 -0.76 -5.17 9.28
CA ALA A 118 -0.11 -4.68 10.48
C ALA A 118 -1.14 -4.24 11.52
N TRP A 119 -0.88 -4.55 12.78
CA TRP A 119 -1.72 -4.09 13.89
C TRP A 119 -0.91 -3.93 15.17
N ASP A 120 -1.45 -3.14 16.09
CA ASP A 120 -0.84 -2.82 17.38
C ASP A 120 -1.57 -3.54 18.52
N ASP A 121 -0.81 -4.07 19.48
CA ASP A 121 -1.29 -4.37 20.82
C ASP A 121 -0.80 -3.28 21.78
N ILE A 122 -1.71 -2.35 22.09
CA ILE A 122 -1.45 -1.22 22.98
C ILE A 122 -1.00 -1.71 24.36
N GLY A 123 -1.55 -2.82 24.85
CA GLY A 123 -1.26 -3.33 26.19
C GLY A 123 0.19 -3.79 26.38
N SER A 124 0.82 -4.28 25.30
CA SER A 124 2.22 -4.71 25.29
C SER A 124 3.13 -3.80 24.48
N GLN A 125 2.63 -2.65 24.02
CA GLN A 125 3.32 -1.73 23.10
C GLN A 125 4.03 -2.49 21.97
N SER A 126 3.29 -3.44 21.37
CA SER A 126 3.83 -4.35 20.36
C SER A 126 3.16 -4.08 19.03
N LYS A 127 3.93 -4.07 17.94
CA LYS A 127 3.41 -4.10 16.58
C LYS A 127 3.66 -5.47 15.98
N PHE A 128 2.66 -6.00 15.29
CA PHE A 128 2.73 -7.24 14.52
C PHE A 128 2.58 -6.90 13.05
N MET A 129 3.36 -7.55 12.19
CA MET A 129 3.31 -7.38 10.75
C MET A 129 3.37 -8.73 10.05
N ILE A 130 2.56 -8.92 9.02
CA ILE A 130 2.54 -10.10 8.15
C ILE A 130 2.58 -9.63 6.69
N ALA A 131 3.54 -10.11 5.93
CA ALA A 131 3.61 -9.94 4.48
C ALA A 131 3.49 -11.30 3.80
N ALA A 132 2.88 -11.31 2.61
CA ALA A 132 2.89 -12.48 1.73
C ALA A 132 4.11 -12.38 0.79
N GLY A 133 4.70 -13.53 0.48
CA GLY A 133 5.74 -13.71 -0.52
C GLY A 133 5.60 -15.08 -1.19
N ASP A 134 6.54 -15.41 -2.07
CA ASP A 134 6.45 -16.62 -2.91
C ASP A 134 6.36 -17.91 -2.10
N ASP A 135 7.05 -17.97 -0.95
CA ASP A 135 7.07 -19.13 -0.04
C ASP A 135 5.96 -19.10 1.04
N GLY A 136 4.98 -18.21 0.92
CA GLY A 136 3.87 -18.04 1.86
C GLY A 136 3.97 -16.77 2.71
N TYR A 137 3.72 -16.87 4.01
CA TYR A 137 3.69 -15.69 4.89
C TYR A 137 5.00 -15.51 5.68
N THR A 138 5.53 -14.30 5.65
CA THR A 138 6.58 -13.84 6.55
C THR A 138 5.98 -12.92 7.61
N ALA A 139 6.39 -13.10 8.86
CA ALA A 139 5.87 -12.35 9.98
C ALA A 139 7.00 -11.80 10.85
N VAL A 140 6.81 -10.57 11.33
CA VAL A 140 7.69 -9.93 12.29
C VAL A 140 6.85 -9.28 13.37
N HIS A 141 7.37 -9.30 14.60
CA HIS A 141 6.79 -8.53 15.69
C HIS A 141 7.91 -7.87 16.49
N GLY A 142 7.55 -6.82 17.19
CA GLY A 142 8.53 -5.99 17.88
C GLY A 142 7.89 -4.97 18.78
N HIS A 143 8.74 -4.29 19.53
CA HIS A 143 8.31 -3.17 20.34
C HIS A 143 8.11 -1.94 19.47
N MET A 144 7.00 -1.23 19.70
CA MET A 144 6.71 0.05 19.07
C MET A 144 6.78 1.15 20.12
N SER A 145 7.64 2.14 19.89
CA SER A 145 7.73 3.32 20.77
C SER A 145 6.41 4.09 20.81
N THR A 146 6.06 4.62 21.98
CA THR A 146 4.93 5.56 22.12
C THR A 146 5.25 6.95 21.60
N GLU A 147 6.52 7.25 21.36
CA GLU A 147 6.94 8.53 20.80
C GLU A 147 6.63 8.58 19.30
N VAL A 148 5.88 9.60 18.89
CA VAL A 148 5.52 9.85 17.49
C VAL A 148 6.21 11.13 17.02
N LYS A 149 6.94 11.03 15.91
CA LYS A 149 7.66 12.17 15.30
C LYS A 149 7.23 12.36 13.86
N LYS A 150 7.39 13.57 13.33
CA LYS A 150 7.41 13.79 11.88
C LYS A 150 8.71 13.24 11.30
N GLY A 151 8.62 12.49 10.22
CA GLY A 151 9.77 11.90 9.56
C GLY A 151 9.40 11.04 8.37
N ILE A 152 10.40 10.48 7.69
CA ILE A 152 10.20 9.59 6.55
C ILE A 152 10.03 8.16 7.07
N CYS A 153 8.94 7.50 6.66
CA CYS A 153 8.71 6.10 6.95
C CYS A 153 9.65 5.24 6.10
N PRO A 154 10.48 4.35 6.69
CA PRO A 154 11.41 3.53 5.91
C PRO A 154 10.71 2.43 5.08
N ILE A 155 9.42 2.17 5.33
CA ILE A 155 8.64 1.16 4.60
C ILE A 155 8.04 1.75 3.33
N CYS A 156 7.28 2.85 3.44
CA CYS A 156 6.60 3.45 2.29
C CYS A 156 7.38 4.62 1.66
N GLN A 157 8.43 5.11 2.31
CA GLN A 157 9.25 6.26 1.88
C GLN A 157 8.50 7.59 1.80
N HIS A 158 7.34 7.71 2.44
CA HIS A 158 6.61 8.97 2.57
C HIS A 158 6.91 9.66 3.90
N GLU A 159 6.85 10.98 3.89
CA GLU A 159 6.80 11.77 5.11
C GLU A 159 5.48 11.54 5.84
N GLY A 160 5.55 11.28 7.13
CA GLY A 160 4.38 11.04 7.95
C GLY A 160 4.67 11.12 9.44
N ASN A 161 3.69 10.66 10.22
CA ASN A 161 3.88 10.42 11.65
C ASN A 161 4.51 9.03 11.81
N VAL A 162 5.74 8.99 12.31
CA VAL A 162 6.52 7.76 12.45
C VAL A 162 6.87 7.51 13.92
N SER A 163 6.94 6.23 14.28
CA SER A 163 7.40 5.75 15.58
C SER A 163 8.45 4.67 15.38
N MET A 164 9.40 4.59 16.30
CA MET A 164 10.49 3.61 16.22
C MET A 164 9.94 2.20 16.49
N PHE A 165 10.14 1.30 15.53
CA PHE A 165 9.87 -0.12 15.66
C PHE A 165 11.18 -0.90 15.84
N LEU A 166 11.27 -1.70 16.90
CA LEU A 166 12.40 -2.58 17.16
C LEU A 166 11.94 -4.04 17.10
N SER A 167 12.34 -4.75 16.05
CA SER A 167 11.99 -6.16 15.87
C SER A 167 12.61 -7.03 16.95
N LEU A 168 11.83 -7.95 17.51
CA LEU A 168 12.33 -8.98 18.42
C LEU A 168 12.83 -10.17 17.60
N THR A 169 14.11 -10.11 17.21
CA THR A 169 14.81 -11.25 16.60
C THR A 169 15.50 -12.10 17.67
N LYS A 170 15.79 -13.37 17.38
CA LYS A 170 16.62 -14.18 18.28
C LYS A 170 18.00 -13.54 18.37
N SER A 171 18.47 -13.22 19.57
CA SER A 171 19.90 -13.15 19.83
C SER A 171 20.45 -14.57 19.67
N SER A 172 21.21 -14.82 18.61
CA SER A 172 22.17 -15.93 18.60
C SER A 172 23.29 -15.55 19.57
N GLY A 173 23.10 -15.92 20.84
CA GLY A 173 24.14 -16.01 21.85
C GLY A 173 24.52 -17.46 22.08
#